data_AF-A0A520JJN3-F1
#
_entry.id   AF-A0A520JJN3-F1
#
_cell.length_a   1.000
_cell.length_b   1.000
_cell.length_c   1.000
_cell.angle_alpha   90.00
_cell.angle_beta   90.00
_cell.angle_gamma   90.00
#
_symmetry.space_group_name_H-M   'P 1'
#
loop_
_entity.id
_entity.type
_entity.pdbx_description
1 polymer ?
#
loop_
_entity_poly.entity_id
_entity_poly.type
_entity_poly.pdbx_seq_one_letter_code
_entity_poly.pdbx_strand_id
1 'polypeptide(L)'
;MNRPLLALLAGTTLLAGCNLAPKYLRPAGAVPATLPAGGVYPVSPTDAPDPTRIGWRDFFVDPRLQGVIALGIENNRNLRVAAANVLQARAQYRVQRADLVPTTGLTGTGVYT
;
A
#
# COMPACT_ATOMS: atom_id res chain seq x y z
N MET A 1 -6.82 -39.49 -28.38
CA MET A 1 -8.10 -39.16 -27.71
C MET A 1 -7.98 -37.85 -26.90
N ASN A 2 -7.20 -36.87 -27.39
CA ASN A 2 -6.67 -35.79 -26.54
C ASN A 2 -7.14 -34.39 -27.00
N ARG A 3 -7.69 -34.31 -28.23
CA ARG A 3 -8.27 -33.10 -28.82
C ARG A 3 -9.49 -32.53 -28.07
N PRO A 4 -10.46 -33.35 -27.58
CA PRO A 4 -11.59 -32.78 -26.85
C PRO A 4 -11.18 -32.26 -25.46
N LEU A 5 -10.14 -32.86 -24.85
CA LEU A 5 -9.65 -32.50 -23.53
C LEU A 5 -8.90 -31.15 -23.55
N LEU A 6 -8.12 -30.89 -24.61
CA LEU A 6 -7.50 -29.59 -24.88
C LEU A 6 -8.54 -28.47 -25.13
N ALA A 7 -9.62 -28.77 -25.86
CA ALA A 7 -10.69 -27.79 -26.11
C ALA A 7 -11.47 -27.45 -24.84
N LEU A 8 -11.73 -28.44 -23.98
CA LEU A 8 -12.40 -28.24 -22.69
C LEU A 8 -11.55 -27.39 -21.73
N LEU A 9 -10.23 -27.65 -21.68
CA LEU A 9 -9.29 -26.90 -20.84
C LEU A 9 -9.14 -25.43 -21.31
N ALA A 10 -9.13 -25.21 -22.62
CA ALA A 10 -9.13 -23.85 -23.18
C ALA A 10 -10.42 -23.09 -22.83
N GLY A 11 -11.58 -23.76 -22.90
CA GLY A 11 -12.87 -23.16 -22.56
C GLY A 11 -13.00 -22.71 -21.10
N THR A 12 -12.48 -23.48 -20.14
CA THR A 12 -12.56 -23.12 -18.72
C THR A 12 -11.62 -21.97 -18.33
N THR A 13 -10.45 -21.86 -18.96
CA THR A 13 -9.53 -20.74 -18.72
C THR A 13 -10.07 -19.39 -19.21
N LEU A 14 -10.86 -19.38 -20.28
CA LEU A 14 -11.49 -18.15 -20.81
C LEU A 14 -12.57 -17.58 -19.87
N LEU A 15 -13.21 -18.42 -19.04
CA LEU A 15 -14.27 -18.00 -18.12
C LEU A 15 -13.73 -17.54 -16.74
N ALA A 16 -12.50 -17.90 -16.37
CA ALA A 16 -11.95 -17.67 -15.02
C ALA A 16 -11.32 -16.27 -14.83
N GLY A 17 -11.33 -15.40 -15.84
CA GLY A 17 -10.57 -14.14 -15.84
C GLY A 17 -11.37 -12.85 -15.60
N CYS A 18 -12.67 -12.91 -15.31
CA CYS A 18 -13.49 -11.70 -15.19
C CYS A 18 -13.26 -10.98 -13.85
N ASN A 19 -12.69 -9.78 -13.89
CA ASN A 19 -12.56 -8.92 -12.71
C ASN A 19 -13.83 -8.08 -12.53
N LEU A 20 -14.67 -8.46 -11.56
CA LEU A 20 -15.92 -7.76 -11.22
C LEU A 20 -15.70 -6.62 -10.21
N ALA A 21 -14.46 -6.27 -9.88
CA ALA A 21 -14.21 -5.16 -8.97
C ALA A 21 -14.74 -3.83 -9.57
N PRO A 22 -15.53 -3.05 -8.81
CA PRO A 22 -16.02 -1.77 -9.27
C PRO A 22 -14.85 -0.80 -9.48
N LYS A 23 -15.03 0.15 -10.42
CA LYS A 23 -14.04 1.21 -10.64
C LYS A 23 -13.95 2.06 -9.37
N TYR A 24 -12.73 2.26 -8.87
CA TYR A 24 -12.49 3.15 -7.74
C TYR A 24 -12.76 4.60 -8.15
N LEU A 25 -13.72 5.25 -7.47
CA LEU A 25 -13.98 6.68 -7.57
C LEU A 25 -13.62 7.33 -6.24
N ARG A 26 -12.65 8.24 -6.25
CA ARG A 26 -12.23 8.97 -5.05
C ARG A 26 -13.36 9.93 -4.64
N PRO A 27 -13.89 9.83 -3.42
CA PRO A 27 -14.89 10.78 -2.93
C PRO A 27 -14.31 12.20 -2.85
N ALA A 28 -15.13 13.20 -3.15
CA ALA A 28 -14.78 14.59 -2.83
C ALA A 28 -14.72 14.77 -1.31
N GLY A 29 -13.72 15.50 -0.83
CA GLY A 29 -13.58 15.79 0.60
C GLY A 29 -14.70 16.72 1.09
N ALA A 30 -15.23 16.46 2.29
CA ALA A 30 -16.23 17.32 2.93
C ALA A 30 -15.59 18.57 3.57
N VAL A 31 -14.69 19.22 2.84
CA VAL A 31 -13.95 20.41 3.30
C VAL A 31 -14.05 21.52 2.26
N PRO A 32 -13.98 22.80 2.67
CA PRO A 32 -13.89 23.90 1.73
C PRO A 32 -12.67 23.74 0.79
N ALA A 33 -12.83 24.13 -0.47
CA ALA A 33 -11.74 24.06 -1.44
C ALA A 33 -10.58 25.03 -1.13
N THR A 34 -10.85 26.07 -0.35
CA THR A 34 -9.92 27.13 0.02
C THR A 34 -9.93 27.37 1.52
N LEU A 35 -8.77 27.72 2.07
CA LEU A 35 -8.66 28.16 3.45
C LEU A 35 -9.30 29.57 3.61
N PRO A 36 -9.80 29.93 4.81
CA PRO A 36 -10.26 31.29 5.08
C PRO A 36 -9.16 32.32 4.82
N ALA A 37 -9.54 33.49 4.31
CA ALA A 37 -8.63 34.61 4.07
C ALA A 37 -9.18 35.90 4.71
N GLY A 38 -8.27 36.74 5.22
CA GLY A 38 -8.59 38.03 5.85
C GLY A 38 -8.47 38.02 7.38
N GLY A 39 -8.33 39.22 7.97
CA GLY A 39 -8.15 39.39 9.41
C GLY A 39 -6.86 38.72 9.91
N VAL A 40 -7.00 37.73 10.79
CA VAL A 40 -5.89 36.93 11.33
C VAL A 40 -5.32 35.91 10.34
N TYR A 41 -5.94 35.74 9.17
CA TYR A 41 -5.49 34.83 8.11
C TYR A 41 -4.86 35.62 6.97
N PRO A 42 -3.54 35.88 7.03
CA PRO A 42 -2.84 36.56 5.94
C PRO A 42 -2.88 35.70 4.67
N VAL A 43 -2.97 36.37 3.53
CA VAL A 43 -2.95 35.70 2.22
C VAL A 43 -1.55 35.10 2.02
N SER A 44 -1.50 33.80 1.73
CA SER A 44 -0.22 33.13 1.45
C SER A 44 0.32 33.55 0.08
N PRO A 45 1.64 33.71 -0.09
CA PRO A 45 2.24 33.99 -1.39
C PRO A 45 1.90 32.88 -2.40
N THR A 46 1.59 33.26 -3.64
CA THR A 46 1.27 32.29 -4.72
C THR A 46 2.47 31.48 -5.16
N ASP A 47 3.68 31.98 -4.91
CA ASP A 47 4.94 31.39 -5.37
C ASP A 47 5.66 30.61 -4.25
N ALA A 48 4.98 30.37 -3.12
CA ALA A 48 5.55 29.60 -2.03
C ALA A 48 5.78 28.13 -2.45
N PRO A 49 6.95 27.54 -2.13
CA PRO A 49 7.20 26.14 -2.39
C PRO A 49 6.24 25.25 -1.59
N ASP A 50 5.83 24.14 -2.19
CA ASP A 50 4.98 23.13 -1.54
C ASP A 50 5.66 22.59 -0.27
N PRO A 51 5.07 22.77 0.93
CA PRO A 51 5.69 22.37 2.18
C PRO A 51 5.92 20.86 2.28
N THR A 52 5.18 20.04 1.52
CA THR A 52 5.37 18.59 1.50
C THR A 52 6.67 18.16 0.82
N ARG A 53 7.27 19.05 0.03
CA ARG A 53 8.55 18.81 -0.66
C ARG A 53 9.75 19.30 0.12
N ILE A 54 9.53 20.10 1.17
CA ILE A 54 10.60 20.63 2.01
C ILE A 54 11.04 19.53 2.98
N GLY A 55 12.33 19.17 2.93
CA GLY A 55 12.90 18.22 3.88
C GLY A 55 12.91 18.80 5.29
N TRP A 56 12.65 17.96 6.30
CA TRP A 56 12.65 18.43 7.70
C TRP A 56 14.00 19.04 8.11
N ARG A 57 15.11 18.60 7.52
CA ARG A 57 16.45 19.16 7.76
C ARG A 57 16.57 20.60 7.25
N ASP A 58 15.92 20.93 6.15
CA ASP A 58 15.93 22.29 5.59
C ASP A 58 14.99 23.22 6.35
N PHE A 59 13.94 22.65 6.97
CA PHE A 59 12.97 23.39 7.78
C PHE A 59 13.49 23.71 9.19
N PHE A 60 14.13 22.76 9.87
CA PHE A 60 14.64 22.95 11.24
C PHE A 60 16.10 23.43 11.21
N VAL A 61 16.35 24.69 11.57
CA VAL A 61 17.69 25.30 11.47
C VAL A 61 18.61 24.96 12.65
N ASP A 62 18.08 24.63 13.84
CA ASP A 62 18.91 24.29 15.01
C ASP A 62 19.58 22.91 14.82
N PRO A 63 20.92 22.83 14.75
CA PRO A 63 21.63 21.56 14.54
C PRO A 63 21.44 20.56 15.70
N ARG A 64 21.23 21.04 16.94
CA ARG A 64 20.94 20.15 18.07
C ARG A 64 19.57 19.52 17.93
N LEU A 65 18.57 20.31 17.53
CA LEU A 65 17.23 19.79 17.27
C LEU A 65 17.24 18.78 16.11
N GLN A 66 17.99 19.06 15.05
CA GLN A 66 18.17 18.10 13.97
C GLN A 66 18.78 16.77 14.47
N GLY A 67 19.75 16.84 15.38
CA GLY A 67 20.33 15.66 16.03
C GLY A 67 19.31 14.85 16.83
N VAL A 68 18.45 15.53 17.61
CA VAL A 68 17.38 14.87 18.38
C VAL A 68 16.35 14.22 17.45
N ILE A 69 15.95 14.89 16.37
CA ILE A 69 15.03 14.34 15.37
C ILE A 69 15.63 13.09 14.71
N ALA A 70 16.90 13.15 14.29
CA ALA A 70 17.59 12.00 13.70
C ALA A 70 17.64 10.81 14.67
N LEU A 71 18.03 11.05 15.92
CA LEU A 71 18.05 10.03 16.97
C LEU A 71 16.65 9.44 17.21
N GLY A 72 15.63 10.30 17.20
CA GLY A 72 14.23 9.92 17.31
C GLY A 72 13.80 9.01 16.16
N ILE A 73 14.04 9.40 14.91
CA ILE A 73 13.66 8.59 13.74
C ILE A 73 14.36 7.22 13.75
N GLU A 74 15.62 7.17 14.14
CA GLU A 74 16.41 5.93 14.16
C GLU A 74 15.99 4.96 15.29
N ASN A 75 15.65 5.50 16.47
CA ASN A 75 15.44 4.68 17.66
C ASN A 75 13.96 4.53 18.08
N ASN A 76 13.03 5.22 17.40
CA ASN A 76 11.62 5.20 17.79
C ASN A 76 10.97 3.83 17.52
N ARG A 77 10.55 3.17 18.61
CA ARG A 77 9.91 1.85 18.56
C ARG A 77 8.54 1.88 17.87
N ASN A 78 7.79 2.96 17.97
CA ASN A 78 6.50 3.10 17.28
C ASN A 78 6.70 3.16 15.76
N LEU A 79 7.73 3.87 15.28
CA LEU A 79 8.09 3.87 13.86
C LEU A 79 8.52 2.48 13.38
N ARG A 80 9.27 1.74 14.21
CA ARG A 80 9.64 0.35 13.91
C ARG A 80 8.41 -0.57 13.83
N VAL A 81 7.45 -0.42 14.74
CA VAL A 81 6.18 -1.16 14.69
C VAL A 81 5.38 -0.79 13.43
N ALA A 82 5.28 0.50 13.09
CA ALA A 82 4.61 0.94 11.87
C ALA A 82 5.25 0.33 10.60
N ALA A 83 6.58 0.31 10.52
CA ALA A 83 7.31 -0.34 9.43
C ALA A 83 7.06 -1.86 9.39
N ALA A 84 7.05 -2.52 10.54
CA ALA A 84 6.72 -3.95 10.65
C ALA A 84 5.29 -4.25 10.17
N ASN A 85 4.32 -3.40 10.50
CA ASN A 85 2.93 -3.54 10.05
C ASN A 85 2.81 -3.46 8.52
N VAL A 86 3.59 -2.59 7.87
CA VAL A 86 3.66 -2.51 6.40
C VAL A 86 4.23 -3.81 5.81
N LEU A 87 5.30 -4.35 6.42
CA LEU A 87 5.87 -5.63 5.98
C LEU A 87 4.91 -6.80 6.18
N GLN A 88 4.17 -6.82 7.29
CA GLN A 88 3.13 -7.80 7.56
C GLN A 88 2.02 -7.73 6.52
N ALA A 89 1.50 -6.54 6.20
CA ALA A 89 0.49 -6.37 5.15
C ALA A 89 1.00 -6.84 3.78
N ARG A 90 2.27 -6.57 3.45
CA ARG A 90 2.90 -7.11 2.22
C ARG A 90 3.00 -8.64 2.24
N ALA A 91 3.31 -9.25 3.38
CA ALA A 91 3.36 -10.70 3.51
C ALA A 91 1.98 -11.34 3.34
N GLN A 92 0.95 -10.75 3.96
CA GLN A 92 -0.44 -11.19 3.79
C GLN A 92 -0.89 -11.09 2.33
N TYR A 93 -0.56 -9.99 1.64
CA TYR A 93 -0.82 -9.86 0.20
C TYR A 93 -0.13 -10.95 -0.63
N ARG A 94 1.11 -11.32 -0.30
CA ARG A 94 1.81 -12.41 -1.01
C ARG A 94 1.11 -13.77 -0.83
N VAL A 95 0.58 -14.05 0.37
CA VAL A 95 -0.18 -15.28 0.62
C VAL A 95 -1.46 -15.29 -0.22
N GLN A 96 -2.26 -14.22 -0.18
CA GLN A 96 -3.48 -14.11 -0.99
C GLN A 96 -3.20 -14.22 -2.48
N ARG A 97 -2.08 -13.65 -2.95
CA ARG A 97 -1.67 -13.76 -4.35
C ARG A 97 -1.24 -15.18 -4.72
N ALA A 98 -0.68 -15.95 -3.78
CA ALA A 98 -0.29 -17.34 -4.01
C ALA A 98 -1.50 -18.25 -4.26
N ASP A 99 -2.68 -17.91 -3.75
CA ASP A 99 -3.92 -18.65 -4.01
C ASP A 99 -4.36 -18.59 -5.49
N LEU A 100 -3.79 -17.67 -6.29
CA LEU A 100 -4.05 -17.58 -7.73
C LEU A 100 -3.30 -18.66 -8.54
N VAL A 101 -2.31 -19.34 -7.95
CA VAL A 101 -1.52 -20.39 -8.62
C VAL A 101 -1.77 -21.75 -7.96
N PRO A 102 -1.66 -22.86 -8.70
CA PRO A 102 -1.85 -24.18 -8.11
C PRO A 102 -0.81 -24.48 -7.05
N THR A 103 -1.24 -25.05 -5.93
CA THR A 103 -0.34 -25.56 -4.89
C THR A 103 0.18 -26.93 -5.29
N THR A 104 1.47 -27.17 -5.05
CA THR A 104 2.11 -28.46 -5.34
C THR A 104 2.52 -29.11 -4.02
N GLY A 105 2.12 -30.36 -3.81
CA GLY A 105 2.49 -31.13 -2.62
C GLY A 105 2.46 -32.62 -2.91
N LEU A 106 3.24 -33.39 -2.15
CA LEU A 106 3.25 -34.85 -2.20
C LEU A 106 2.61 -35.37 -0.91
N THR A 107 1.57 -36.19 -1.01
CA THR A 107 0.94 -36.86 0.14
C THR A 107 0.92 -38.37 -0.12
N GLY A 108 1.22 -39.16 0.92
CA GLY A 108 1.16 -40.62 0.88
C GLY A 108 0.32 -41.14 2.04
N THR A 109 -0.68 -41.95 1.75
CA THR A 109 -1.55 -42.59 2.75
C THR A 109 -1.50 -44.10 2.57
N GLY A 110 -1.47 -44.84 3.69
CA GLY A 110 -1.52 -46.30 3.71
C GLY A 110 -2.62 -46.74 4.67
N VAL A 111 -3.46 -47.67 4.24
CA VAL A 111 -4.50 -48.28 5.05
C VAL A 111 -4.26 -49.78 5.05
N TYR A 112 -4.15 -50.39 6.24
CA TYR A 112 -4.02 -51.82 6.43
C TYR A 112 -5.27 -52.35 7.15
N THR A 113 -5.84 -53.43 6.63
CA THR A 113 -6.98 -54.18 7.23
C THR A 113 -6.48 -55.44 7.89
#